data_AF-A0A420AQI2-F1
#
_entry.id   AF-A0A420AQI2-F1
#
_cell.length_a   1.000
_cell.length_b   1.000
_cell.length_c   1.000
_cell.angle_alpha   90.00
_cell.angle_beta   90.00
_cell.angle_gamma   90.00
#
_symmetry.space_group_name_H-M   'P 1'
#
loop_
_entity.id
_entity.type
_entity.pdbx_description
1 polymer ?
#
loop_
_entity_poly.entity_id
_entity_poly.type
_entity_poly.pdbx_seq_one_letter_code
_entity_poly.pdbx_strand_id
1 'polypeptide(L)'
;MNNLIKYIFLVCVLSFTISCEPIEKRLEMGPAITADQLDITAIPLMVNGKRSNKVILDNKSPVLSLWNYGSGRSTRKSDTVLMVATGERTIRFVGLNPDGTKIQKNLTVRVDELTFPVPPEWAMLTGGSKRTWKWDETKPAVWGNGGYIGNFGPAWWTLKEGEMDEQEAGAGIGAKMELNLDDAIFTKVRSNGSKEVGVFSFDMNQKTKDGDGKIWGHGKFRTSGAAILVGKSPDEGGKAVYEFDIIVLNDKELVLAYAPPGTEAWGTAYFWAFRAID
;
A
#
# COMPACT_ATOMS: atom_id res chain seq x y z
N MET A 1 37.61 67.18 -28.23
CA MET A 1 37.47 65.72 -27.95
C MET A 1 36.89 65.42 -26.55
N ASN A 2 37.23 66.18 -25.50
CA ASN A 2 36.79 65.89 -24.12
C ASN A 2 35.28 66.04 -23.82
N ASN A 3 34.55 66.88 -24.54
CA ASN A 3 33.12 67.07 -24.28
C ASN A 3 32.25 66.01 -24.98
N LEU A 4 32.67 65.54 -26.16
CA LEU A 4 31.95 64.50 -26.91
C LEU A 4 32.00 63.15 -26.17
N ILE A 5 33.13 62.82 -25.54
CA ILE A 5 33.29 61.62 -24.70
C ILE A 5 32.38 61.70 -23.45
N LYS A 6 32.24 62.89 -22.85
CA LYS A 6 31.34 63.10 -21.70
C LYS A 6 29.87 62.89 -22.07
N TYR A 7 29.44 63.37 -23.25
CA TYR A 7 28.06 63.16 -23.72
C TYR A 7 27.79 61.71 -24.09
N ILE A 8 28.74 61.01 -24.73
CA ILE A 8 28.61 59.58 -25.02
C ILE A 8 28.54 58.76 -23.74
N PHE A 9 29.36 59.07 -22.73
CA PHE A 9 29.32 58.39 -21.43
C PHE A 9 27.99 58.64 -20.70
N LEU A 10 27.45 59.86 -20.75
CA LEU A 10 26.17 60.19 -20.13
C LEU A 10 24.98 59.49 -20.82
N VAL A 11 25.00 59.39 -22.16
CA VAL A 11 23.96 58.68 -22.93
C VAL A 11 24.06 57.16 -22.72
N CYS A 12 25.26 56.59 -22.64
CA CYS A 12 25.44 55.17 -22.31
C CYS A 12 24.97 54.84 -20.89
N VAL A 13 25.21 55.71 -19.90
CA VAL A 13 24.75 55.48 -18.51
C VAL A 13 23.23 55.59 -18.39
N LEU A 14 22.57 56.49 -19.13
CA LEU A 14 21.09 56.57 -19.16
C LEU A 14 20.44 55.39 -19.90
N SER A 15 21.18 54.69 -20.76
CA SER A 15 20.65 53.54 -21.53
C SER A 15 20.57 52.26 -20.71
N PHE A 16 21.27 52.17 -19.57
CA PHE A 16 21.28 50.99 -18.70
C PHE A 16 20.19 50.99 -17.61
N THR A 17 19.42 52.07 -17.44
CA THR A 17 18.39 52.16 -16.38
C THR A 17 16.96 51.94 -16.87
N ILE A 18 16.77 51.65 -18.15
CA ILE A 18 15.47 51.22 -18.69
C ILE A 18 15.45 49.69 -18.74
N SER A 19 15.58 49.04 -17.59
CA SER A 19 15.09 47.66 -17.50
C SER A 19 13.57 47.75 -17.53
N CYS A 20 12.94 47.29 -18.62
CA CYS A 20 11.51 47.00 -18.58
C CYS A 20 11.25 46.12 -17.37
N GLU A 21 10.47 46.60 -16.39
CA GLU A 21 9.88 45.68 -15.42
C GLU A 21 9.10 44.66 -16.25
N PRO A 22 9.46 43.37 -16.21
CA PRO A 22 8.71 42.37 -16.94
C PRO A 22 7.27 42.44 -16.45
N ILE A 23 6.31 42.47 -17.38
CA ILE A 23 4.89 42.34 -17.03
C ILE A 23 4.71 40.91 -16.48
N GLU A 24 4.85 40.79 -15.16
CA GLU A 24 4.58 39.55 -14.45
C GLU A 24 3.07 39.41 -14.30
N LYS A 25 2.47 38.47 -15.02
CA LYS A 25 1.13 37.98 -14.67
C LYS A 25 1.24 37.16 -13.37
N ARG A 26 1.27 37.85 -12.23
CA ARG A 26 1.12 37.21 -10.92
C ARG A 26 -0.30 36.69 -10.83
N LEU A 27 -0.48 35.39 -11.07
CA LEU A 27 -1.71 34.71 -10.73
C LEU A 27 -1.75 34.65 -9.20
N GLU A 28 -2.64 35.43 -8.60
CA GLU A 28 -2.87 35.34 -7.17
C GLU A 28 -3.31 33.92 -6.82
N MET A 29 -2.67 33.36 -5.81
CA MET A 29 -3.09 32.09 -5.26
C MET A 29 -4.45 32.33 -4.59
N GLY A 30 -5.49 31.61 -5.07
CA GLY A 30 -6.84 31.77 -4.55
C GLY A 30 -6.92 31.55 -3.03
N PRO A 31 -7.97 32.06 -2.37
CA PRO A 31 -8.09 31.94 -0.92
C PRO A 31 -8.17 30.48 -0.49
N ALA A 32 -7.59 30.18 0.66
CA ALA A 32 -7.79 28.90 1.33
C ALA A 32 -9.25 28.76 1.78
N ILE A 33 -9.78 27.54 1.70
CA ILE A 33 -11.10 27.19 2.22
C ILE A 33 -10.97 26.29 3.47
N THR A 34 -12.06 26.14 4.21
CA THR A 34 -12.17 25.23 5.36
C THR A 34 -12.95 23.97 5.02
N ALA A 35 -12.98 22.99 5.93
CA ALA A 35 -13.68 21.72 5.73
C ALA A 35 -15.21 21.87 5.53
N ASP A 36 -15.80 22.89 6.13
CA ASP A 36 -17.24 23.18 6.02
C ASP A 36 -17.60 23.78 4.66
N GLN A 37 -16.62 24.38 3.97
CA GLN A 37 -16.76 24.94 2.63
C GLN A 37 -16.49 23.90 1.51
N LEU A 38 -16.11 22.66 1.87
CA LEU A 38 -15.89 21.59 0.91
C LEU A 38 -17.21 21.09 0.30
N ASP A 39 -17.32 21.25 -1.01
CA ASP A 39 -18.33 20.65 -1.88
C ASP A 39 -17.74 19.38 -2.50
N ILE A 40 -17.90 18.28 -1.77
CA ILE A 40 -17.40 16.97 -2.13
C ILE A 40 -18.48 15.92 -1.92
N THR A 41 -18.50 14.88 -2.75
CA THR A 41 -19.45 13.77 -2.64
C THR A 41 -18.78 12.41 -2.86
N ALA A 42 -19.35 11.38 -2.24
CA ALA A 42 -19.01 9.98 -2.47
C ALA A 42 -20.32 9.18 -2.52
N ILE A 43 -20.78 8.84 -3.72
CA ILE A 43 -22.12 8.28 -3.95
C ILE A 43 -21.99 6.92 -4.63
N PRO A 44 -22.50 5.82 -4.03
CA PRO A 44 -22.58 4.52 -4.69
C PRO A 44 -23.42 4.59 -5.96
N LEU A 45 -22.95 3.90 -7.00
CA LEU A 45 -23.76 3.63 -8.18
C LEU A 45 -24.92 2.71 -7.78
N MET A 46 -26.14 3.12 -8.13
CA MET A 46 -27.33 2.29 -7.91
C MET A 46 -27.46 1.26 -9.03
N VAL A 47 -27.58 -0.03 -8.66
CA VAL A 47 -27.87 -1.12 -9.60
C VAL A 47 -29.03 -1.92 -9.04
N ASN A 48 -30.10 -2.08 -9.82
CA ASN A 48 -31.32 -2.79 -9.41
C ASN A 48 -31.88 -2.35 -8.05
N GLY A 49 -31.82 -1.03 -7.77
CA GLY A 49 -32.33 -0.47 -6.51
C GLY A 49 -31.44 -0.65 -5.28
N LYS A 50 -30.25 -1.26 -5.42
CA LYS A 50 -29.27 -1.42 -4.33
C LYS A 50 -28.03 -0.57 -4.57
N ARG A 51 -27.35 -0.15 -3.48
CA ARG A 51 -26.06 0.54 -3.54
C ARG A 51 -24.97 -0.47 -3.89
N SER A 52 -24.43 -0.38 -5.09
CA SER A 52 -23.34 -1.25 -5.54
C SER A 52 -22.00 -0.87 -4.90
N ASN A 53 -20.99 -1.68 -5.16
CA ASN A 53 -19.61 -1.45 -4.72
C ASN A 53 -18.79 -0.53 -5.63
N LYS A 54 -19.39 0.14 -6.62
CA LYS A 54 -18.75 1.26 -7.32
C LYS A 54 -19.20 2.57 -6.69
N VAL A 55 -18.25 3.39 -6.25
CA VAL A 55 -18.54 4.68 -5.61
C VAL A 55 -17.97 5.81 -6.47
N ILE A 56 -18.82 6.74 -6.85
CA ILE A 56 -18.46 7.94 -7.60
C ILE A 56 -17.97 8.97 -6.59
N LEU A 57 -16.70 9.36 -6.75
CA LEU A 57 -16.06 10.42 -5.99
C LEU A 57 -16.10 11.69 -6.83
N ASP A 58 -16.49 12.80 -6.22
CA ASP A 58 -16.49 14.10 -6.90
C ASP A 58 -16.09 15.19 -5.93
N ASN A 59 -15.05 15.95 -6.28
CA ASN A 59 -14.64 17.16 -5.60
C ASN A 59 -14.94 18.34 -6.51
N LYS A 60 -15.86 19.23 -6.13
CA LYS A 60 -16.15 20.45 -6.89
C LYS A 60 -15.38 21.66 -6.38
N SER A 61 -14.84 21.58 -5.16
CA SER A 61 -14.04 22.62 -4.54
C SER A 61 -12.71 22.88 -5.27
N PRO A 62 -12.16 24.12 -5.16
CA PRO A 62 -10.90 24.52 -5.81
C PRO A 62 -9.66 24.05 -5.03
N VAL A 63 -9.63 22.79 -4.59
CA VAL A 63 -8.52 22.17 -3.86
C VAL A 63 -8.05 20.91 -4.58
N LEU A 64 -6.76 20.56 -4.46
CA LEU A 64 -6.29 19.25 -4.95
C LEU A 64 -6.92 18.13 -4.13
N SER A 65 -7.13 16.97 -4.74
CA SER A 65 -7.79 15.83 -4.11
C SER A 65 -6.80 14.75 -3.73
N LEU A 66 -6.97 14.19 -2.54
CA LEU A 66 -6.48 12.88 -2.16
C LEU A 66 -7.60 12.14 -1.44
N TRP A 67 -8.17 11.17 -2.13
CA TRP A 67 -9.17 10.25 -1.64
C TRP A 67 -8.49 8.98 -1.14
N ASN A 68 -8.93 8.49 0.01
CA ASN A 68 -8.58 7.17 0.52
C ASN A 68 -9.88 6.41 0.84
N TYR A 69 -10.10 5.30 0.14
CA TYR A 69 -11.30 4.47 0.24
C TYR A 69 -11.00 3.09 0.87
N GLY A 70 -9.95 3.02 1.70
CA GLY A 70 -9.53 1.84 2.46
C GLY A 70 -8.63 0.92 1.65
N SER A 71 -9.17 0.32 0.59
CA SER A 71 -8.42 -0.60 -0.30
C SER A 71 -7.53 0.11 -1.33
N GLY A 72 -7.59 1.44 -1.39
CA GLY A 72 -6.79 2.21 -2.34
C GLY A 72 -6.97 3.72 -2.19
N ARG A 73 -6.35 4.46 -3.11
CA ARG A 73 -6.31 5.93 -3.12
C ARG A 73 -6.55 6.48 -4.52
N SER A 74 -7.10 7.69 -4.60
CA SER A 74 -7.21 8.45 -5.84
C SER A 74 -6.82 9.91 -5.62
N THR A 75 -6.09 10.49 -6.58
CA THR A 75 -5.77 11.94 -6.59
C THR A 75 -6.64 12.71 -7.57
N ARG A 76 -7.58 12.04 -8.25
CA ARG A 76 -8.44 12.66 -9.25
C ARG A 76 -9.51 13.52 -8.58
N LYS A 77 -9.86 14.62 -9.25
CA LYS A 77 -10.96 15.49 -8.83
C LYS A 77 -12.30 14.75 -8.86
N SER A 78 -12.54 13.98 -9.92
CA SER A 78 -13.68 13.07 -10.03
C SER A 78 -13.18 11.68 -10.45
N ASP A 79 -13.70 10.64 -9.82
CA ASP A 79 -13.27 9.25 -10.04
C ASP A 79 -14.41 8.26 -9.77
N THR A 80 -14.27 7.01 -10.21
CA THR A 80 -15.13 5.90 -9.81
C THR A 80 -14.27 4.80 -9.21
N VAL A 81 -14.40 4.59 -7.90
CA VAL A 81 -13.59 3.63 -7.15
C VAL A 81 -14.38 2.37 -6.85
N LEU A 82 -13.66 1.25 -6.70
CA LEU A 82 -14.24 -0.05 -6.38
C LEU A 82 -14.03 -0.37 -4.89
N MET A 83 -15.12 -0.43 -4.14
CA MET A 83 -15.13 -0.94 -2.77
C MET A 83 -15.09 -2.47 -2.80
N VAL A 84 -14.38 -3.08 -1.85
CA VAL A 84 -14.11 -4.53 -1.86
C VAL A 84 -14.84 -5.30 -0.76
N ALA A 85 -15.72 -4.63 -0.01
CA ALA A 85 -16.56 -5.23 1.02
C ALA A 85 -17.88 -4.46 1.17
N THR A 86 -18.91 -5.16 1.66
CA THR A 86 -20.22 -4.58 1.98
C THR A 86 -20.22 -3.85 3.33
N GLY A 87 -21.33 -3.19 3.65
CA GLY A 87 -21.55 -2.47 4.90
C GLY A 87 -21.24 -0.99 4.81
N GLU A 88 -21.21 -0.33 5.97
CA GLU A 88 -20.81 1.08 6.08
C GLU A 88 -19.29 1.20 6.09
N ARG A 89 -18.77 2.16 5.32
CA ARG A 89 -17.35 2.41 5.11
C ARG A 89 -17.08 3.89 5.11
N THR A 90 -15.90 4.27 5.59
CA THR A 90 -15.44 5.66 5.60
C THR A 90 -14.49 5.90 4.44
N ILE A 91 -14.81 6.86 3.59
CA ILE A 91 -13.89 7.42 2.60
C ILE A 91 -13.33 8.72 3.19
N ARG A 92 -12.00 8.82 3.26
CA ARG A 92 -11.31 9.99 3.78
C ARG A 92 -10.80 10.85 2.64
N PHE A 93 -11.13 12.13 2.70
CA PHE A 93 -10.66 13.14 1.77
C PHE A 93 -9.62 14.04 2.43
N VAL A 94 -8.51 14.28 1.74
CA VAL A 94 -7.55 15.33 2.06
C VAL A 94 -7.52 16.31 0.89
N GLY A 95 -7.90 17.55 1.16
CA GLY A 95 -7.77 18.68 0.24
C GLY A 95 -6.44 19.42 0.47
N LEU A 96 -5.76 19.83 -0.60
CA LEU A 96 -4.66 20.80 -0.51
C LEU A 96 -5.14 22.15 -1.05
N ASN A 97 -5.15 23.17 -0.18
CA ASN A 97 -5.45 24.54 -0.55
C ASN A 97 -4.32 25.14 -1.40
N PRO A 98 -4.60 26.23 -2.15
CA PRO A 98 -3.57 26.95 -2.88
C PRO A 98 -2.40 27.35 -1.97
N ASP A 99 -2.67 27.87 -0.77
CA ASP A 99 -1.65 28.29 0.21
C ASP A 99 -0.82 27.15 0.84
N GLY A 100 -1.07 25.90 0.43
CA GLY A 100 -0.38 24.71 0.93
C GLY A 100 -0.96 24.11 2.21
N THR A 101 -1.98 24.73 2.81
CA THR A 101 -2.67 24.15 3.97
C THR A 101 -3.51 22.93 3.56
N LYS A 102 -3.67 21.98 4.49
CA LYS A 102 -4.44 20.75 4.28
C LYS A 102 -5.78 20.82 4.99
N ILE A 103 -6.83 20.31 4.32
CA ILE A 103 -8.17 20.17 4.87
C ILE A 103 -8.54 18.68 4.83
N GLN A 104 -9.28 18.20 5.82
CA GLN A 104 -9.72 16.81 5.86
C GLN A 104 -11.23 16.72 6.08
N LYS A 105 -11.86 15.73 5.43
CA LYS A 105 -13.28 15.42 5.61
C LYS A 105 -13.51 13.92 5.42
N ASN A 106 -14.34 13.32 6.27
CA ASN A 106 -14.74 11.93 6.16
C ASN A 106 -16.14 11.84 5.57
N LEU A 107 -16.34 10.93 4.62
CA LEU A 107 -17.63 10.63 4.01
C LEU A 107 -17.99 9.18 4.32
N THR A 108 -19.15 8.96 4.93
CA THR A 108 -19.67 7.60 5.16
C THR A 108 -20.44 7.14 3.94
N VAL A 109 -20.10 5.95 3.45
CA VAL A 109 -20.71 5.31 2.30
C VAL A 109 -21.18 3.92 2.69
N ARG A 110 -22.40 3.54 2.28
CA ARG A 110 -22.95 2.20 2.50
C ARG A 110 -22.97 1.42 1.19
N VAL A 111 -22.37 0.23 1.20
CA VAL A 111 -22.40 -0.74 0.10
C VAL A 111 -23.33 -1.88 0.49
N ASP A 112 -24.43 -2.05 -0.25
CA ASP A 112 -25.42 -3.09 0.04
C ASP A 112 -25.03 -4.42 -0.63
N GLU A 113 -24.39 -4.37 -1.80
CA GLU A 113 -24.02 -5.56 -2.58
C GLU A 113 -22.73 -5.35 -3.41
N LEU A 114 -21.91 -6.40 -3.52
CA LEU A 114 -20.75 -6.44 -4.40
C LEU A 114 -21.18 -6.77 -5.84
N THR A 115 -21.92 -5.85 -6.47
CA THR A 115 -22.46 -6.03 -7.83
C THR A 115 -21.39 -6.17 -8.91
N PHE A 116 -20.23 -5.54 -8.70
CA PHE A 116 -19.09 -5.62 -9.61
C PHE A 116 -18.02 -6.55 -9.02
N PRO A 117 -17.34 -7.38 -9.85
CA PRO A 117 -16.32 -8.31 -9.37
C PRO A 117 -15.23 -7.61 -8.58
N VAL A 118 -14.88 -8.19 -7.44
CA VAL A 118 -13.76 -7.76 -6.60
C VAL A 118 -12.72 -8.87 -6.57
N PRO A 119 -11.41 -8.53 -6.44
CA PRO A 119 -10.40 -9.55 -6.17
C PRO A 119 -10.74 -10.32 -4.88
N PRO A 120 -10.94 -11.64 -4.94
CA PRO A 120 -11.31 -12.43 -3.76
C PRO A 120 -10.23 -12.41 -2.67
N GLU A 121 -8.98 -12.09 -3.05
CA GLU A 121 -7.83 -12.02 -2.16
C GLU A 121 -8.02 -10.97 -1.06
N TRP A 122 -8.78 -9.90 -1.30
CA TRP A 122 -9.15 -8.97 -0.23
C TRP A 122 -9.92 -9.65 0.89
N ALA A 123 -10.90 -10.49 0.54
CA ALA A 123 -11.67 -11.25 1.51
C ALA A 123 -10.83 -12.36 2.17
N MET A 124 -9.98 -13.05 1.40
CA MET A 124 -9.06 -14.06 1.93
C MET A 124 -8.10 -13.47 2.96
N LEU A 125 -7.49 -12.32 2.65
CA LEU A 125 -6.48 -11.67 3.50
C LEU A 125 -7.05 -10.98 4.72
N THR A 126 -8.29 -10.45 4.65
CA THR A 126 -8.86 -9.57 5.67
C THR A 126 -10.17 -10.07 6.28
N GLY A 127 -10.74 -11.18 5.83
CA GLY A 127 -12.08 -11.61 6.24
C GLY A 127 -13.18 -10.59 5.88
N GLY A 128 -12.92 -9.67 4.95
CA GLY A 128 -13.81 -8.56 4.61
C GLY A 128 -13.76 -7.37 5.58
N SER A 129 -12.94 -7.43 6.64
CA SER A 129 -12.72 -6.31 7.56
C SER A 129 -11.34 -6.38 8.19
N LYS A 130 -11.13 -7.35 9.09
CA LYS A 130 -9.82 -7.64 9.66
C LYS A 130 -9.68 -9.14 9.88
N ARG A 131 -8.50 -9.67 9.55
CA ARG A 131 -8.13 -11.07 9.79
C ARG A 131 -6.84 -11.17 10.55
N THR A 132 -6.75 -12.21 11.37
CA THR A 132 -5.55 -12.52 12.15
C THR A 132 -4.88 -13.78 11.60
N TRP A 133 -3.59 -13.67 11.33
CA TRP A 133 -2.72 -14.72 10.83
C TRP A 133 -1.69 -15.07 11.90
N LYS A 134 -1.56 -16.35 12.26
CA LYS A 134 -0.47 -16.82 13.12
C LYS A 134 0.28 -17.94 12.41
N TRP A 135 1.42 -18.36 12.96
CA TRP A 135 2.14 -19.52 12.44
C TRP A 135 1.21 -20.74 12.29
N ASP A 136 1.34 -21.48 11.19
CA ASP A 136 0.53 -22.66 10.97
C ASP A 136 1.12 -23.88 11.69
N GLU A 137 0.79 -24.02 12.98
CA GLU A 137 1.29 -25.13 13.80
C GLU A 137 0.80 -26.52 13.36
N THR A 138 -0.13 -26.59 12.41
CA THR A 138 -0.60 -27.86 11.84
C THR A 138 0.35 -28.42 10.77
N LYS A 139 1.25 -27.59 10.25
CA LYS A 139 2.30 -28.00 9.30
C LYS A 139 3.53 -28.54 10.03
N PRO A 140 4.34 -29.40 9.38
CA PRO A 140 5.58 -29.90 9.97
C PRO A 140 6.59 -28.79 10.29
N ALA A 141 6.52 -27.67 9.57
CA ALA A 141 7.35 -26.48 9.75
C ALA A 141 6.60 -25.21 9.33
N VAL A 142 6.91 -24.08 9.98
CA VAL A 142 6.25 -22.79 9.77
C VAL A 142 7.16 -21.76 9.11
N TRP A 143 8.47 -21.94 9.27
CA TRP A 143 9.48 -21.12 8.62
C TRP A 143 10.72 -21.96 8.32
N GLY A 144 11.50 -21.54 7.33
CA GLY A 144 12.73 -22.21 6.95
C GLY A 144 13.02 -22.06 5.47
N ASN A 145 14.03 -22.78 4.98
CA ASN A 145 14.42 -22.72 3.59
C ASN A 145 14.07 -24.00 2.79
N GLY A 146 14.12 -23.87 1.48
CA GLY A 146 13.87 -24.92 0.50
C GLY A 146 14.24 -24.46 -0.91
N GLY A 147 14.00 -25.31 -1.89
CA GLY A 147 14.30 -25.02 -3.29
C GLY A 147 13.37 -23.96 -3.88
N TYR A 148 13.93 -22.86 -4.34
CA TYR A 148 13.23 -21.87 -5.15
C TYR A 148 12.63 -22.55 -6.39
N ILE A 149 11.36 -22.26 -6.67
CA ILE A 149 10.56 -22.86 -7.75
C ILE A 149 10.51 -24.41 -7.78
N GLY A 150 10.96 -25.07 -6.71
CA GLY A 150 10.95 -26.53 -6.57
C GLY A 150 10.15 -27.02 -5.36
N ASN A 151 10.11 -26.25 -4.27
CA ASN A 151 9.32 -26.55 -3.07
C ASN A 151 8.18 -25.54 -2.88
N PHE A 152 7.14 -25.94 -2.15
CA PHE A 152 5.96 -25.10 -1.84
C PHE A 152 5.91 -24.69 -0.34
N GLY A 153 7.03 -24.82 0.35
CA GLY A 153 7.18 -24.58 1.79
C GLY A 153 8.59 -24.96 2.26
N PRO A 154 8.90 -24.80 3.56
CA PRO A 154 10.19 -25.18 4.12
C PRO A 154 10.48 -26.68 3.89
N ALA A 155 11.70 -27.02 3.47
CA ALA A 155 12.08 -28.38 3.08
C ALA A 155 13.49 -28.82 3.47
N TRP A 156 14.46 -27.93 3.64
CA TRP A 156 15.86 -28.32 3.92
C TRP A 156 16.25 -28.03 5.37
N TRP A 157 16.20 -26.77 5.78
CA TRP A 157 16.30 -26.36 7.17
C TRP A 157 14.96 -25.78 7.59
N THR A 158 14.29 -26.50 8.49
CA THR A 158 12.89 -26.27 8.83
C THR A 158 12.73 -26.03 10.31
N LEU A 159 11.97 -25.00 10.68
CA LEU A 159 11.71 -24.62 12.07
C LEU A 159 10.21 -24.58 12.36
N LYS A 160 9.86 -24.94 13.60
CA LYS A 160 8.50 -24.82 14.16
C LYS A 160 8.33 -23.50 14.90
N GLU A 161 7.09 -23.17 15.24
CA GLU A 161 6.73 -21.92 15.95
C GLU A 161 7.57 -21.70 17.22
N GLY A 162 7.82 -22.76 18.00
CA GLY A 162 8.59 -22.69 19.24
C GLY A 162 10.05 -22.27 19.07
N GLU A 163 10.59 -22.33 17.85
CA GLU A 163 11.99 -22.01 17.54
C GLU A 163 12.13 -20.58 16.96
N MET A 164 11.02 -19.86 16.74
CA MET A 164 11.07 -18.55 16.07
C MET A 164 11.64 -17.45 16.96
N ASP A 165 11.59 -17.58 18.29
CA ASP A 165 12.19 -16.60 19.20
C ASP A 165 13.73 -16.57 19.08
N GLU A 166 14.35 -17.65 18.63
CA GLU A 166 15.78 -17.69 18.29
C GLU A 166 16.09 -16.92 17.00
N GLN A 167 15.08 -16.75 16.13
CA GLN A 167 15.21 -16.05 14.86
C GLN A 167 14.88 -14.56 14.97
N GLU A 168 13.84 -14.22 15.72
CA GLU A 168 13.46 -12.85 16.03
C GLU A 168 12.78 -12.87 17.40
N ALA A 169 13.33 -12.14 18.37
CA ALA A 169 12.79 -12.12 19.72
C ALA A 169 11.31 -11.69 19.73
N GLY A 170 10.46 -12.53 20.33
CA GLY A 170 9.02 -12.33 20.43
C GLY A 170 8.25 -12.69 19.16
N ALA A 171 8.88 -13.37 18.19
CA ALA A 171 8.22 -13.85 16.98
C ALA A 171 7.74 -15.31 17.07
N GLY A 172 7.98 -16.00 18.20
CA GLY A 172 7.50 -17.35 18.46
C GLY A 172 6.06 -17.43 18.97
N ILE A 173 5.85 -18.31 19.95
CA ILE A 173 4.52 -18.69 20.42
C ILE A 173 3.72 -17.45 20.83
N GLY A 174 2.52 -17.32 20.25
CA GLY A 174 1.59 -16.21 20.52
C GLY A 174 1.85 -14.95 19.69
N ALA A 175 2.91 -14.91 18.90
CA ALA A 175 3.09 -13.87 17.89
C ALA A 175 2.10 -14.09 16.73
N LYS A 176 1.70 -12.97 16.10
CA LYS A 176 0.69 -12.97 15.04
C LYS A 176 0.79 -11.73 14.17
N MET A 177 0.07 -11.75 13.06
CA MET A 177 -0.11 -10.63 12.15
C MET A 177 -1.60 -10.32 12.04
N GLU A 178 -1.96 -9.04 11.96
CA GLU A 178 -3.33 -8.60 11.69
C GLU A 178 -3.34 -7.82 10.37
N LEU A 179 -4.19 -8.24 9.43
CA LEU A 179 -4.42 -7.54 8.16
C LEU A 179 -5.80 -6.90 8.19
N ASN A 180 -5.83 -5.58 8.11
CA ASN A 180 -7.04 -4.78 8.11
C ASN A 180 -7.30 -4.21 6.71
N LEU A 181 -8.55 -4.35 6.25
CA LEU A 181 -8.99 -3.82 4.98
C LEU A 181 -8.93 -2.29 4.94
N ASP A 182 -9.28 -1.64 6.04
CA ASP A 182 -9.23 -0.18 6.11
C ASP A 182 -7.75 0.25 6.10
N ASP A 183 -7.39 1.00 5.05
CA ASP A 183 -6.04 1.47 4.73
C ASP A 183 -5.02 0.39 4.40
N ALA A 184 -5.48 -0.84 4.16
CA ALA A 184 -4.62 -2.01 3.97
C ALA A 184 -3.55 -2.09 5.07
N ILE A 185 -3.94 -1.89 6.33
CA ILE A 185 -3.01 -1.86 7.45
C ILE A 185 -2.54 -3.26 7.78
N PHE A 186 -1.22 -3.39 7.92
CA PHE A 186 -0.54 -4.57 8.44
C PHE A 186 -0.07 -4.28 9.86
N THR A 187 -0.34 -5.18 10.79
CA THR A 187 0.19 -5.09 12.16
C THR A 187 0.89 -6.38 12.53
N LYS A 188 2.20 -6.31 12.82
CA LYS A 188 2.96 -7.40 13.46
C LYS A 188 2.78 -7.26 14.97
N VAL A 189 2.32 -8.33 15.62
CA VAL A 189 2.14 -8.41 17.07
C VAL A 189 3.09 -9.48 17.61
N ARG A 190 4.01 -9.09 18.50
CA ARG A 190 4.91 -10.02 19.17
C ARG A 190 4.23 -10.75 20.32
N SER A 191 4.84 -11.84 20.78
CA SER A 191 4.38 -12.63 21.94
C SER A 191 4.24 -11.80 23.23
N ASN A 192 5.07 -10.76 23.39
CA ASN A 192 4.99 -9.80 24.50
C ASN A 192 3.91 -8.71 24.33
N GLY A 193 3.14 -8.74 23.23
CA GLY A 193 2.08 -7.78 22.91
C GLY A 193 2.56 -6.49 22.23
N SER A 194 3.87 -6.28 22.05
CA SER A 194 4.39 -5.13 21.30
C SER A 194 3.97 -5.20 19.83
N LYS A 195 3.77 -4.04 19.21
CA LYS A 195 3.23 -3.92 17.86
C LYS A 195 4.13 -3.10 16.96
N GLU A 196 4.33 -3.58 15.73
CA GLU A 196 4.82 -2.78 14.61
C GLU A 196 3.70 -2.65 13.58
N VAL A 197 3.51 -1.44 13.07
CA VAL A 197 2.43 -1.12 12.14
C VAL A 197 3.03 -0.71 10.80
N GLY A 198 2.50 -1.30 9.74
CA GLY A 198 2.83 -1.01 8.36
C GLY A 198 1.57 -1.03 7.50
N VAL A 199 1.79 -1.12 6.19
CA VAL A 199 0.75 -1.35 5.20
C VAL A 199 1.09 -2.59 4.40
N PHE A 200 0.08 -3.24 3.82
CA PHE A 200 0.26 -4.32 2.87
C PHE A 200 -0.34 -3.99 1.50
N SER A 201 0.14 -4.70 0.48
CA SER A 201 -0.45 -4.71 -0.86
C SER A 201 -0.21 -6.06 -1.51
N PHE A 202 -0.93 -6.36 -2.58
CA PHE A 202 -0.71 -7.57 -3.35
C PHE A 202 -0.97 -7.33 -4.84
N ASP A 203 -0.36 -8.16 -5.69
CA ASP A 203 -0.56 -8.16 -7.14
C ASP A 203 -0.60 -9.60 -7.68
N MET A 204 -1.79 -10.06 -8.07
CA MET A 204 -2.02 -11.41 -8.60
C MET A 204 -1.67 -11.55 -10.09
N ASN A 205 -1.28 -10.46 -10.76
CA ASN A 205 -0.79 -10.50 -12.13
C ASN A 205 0.71 -10.83 -12.20
N GLN A 206 1.45 -10.59 -11.11
CA GLN A 206 2.87 -10.88 -11.01
C GLN A 206 3.11 -12.32 -10.57
N LYS A 207 3.03 -13.23 -11.54
CA LYS A 207 3.20 -14.67 -11.31
C LYS A 207 4.65 -15.09 -11.53
N THR A 208 5.12 -15.99 -10.69
CA THR A 208 6.41 -16.66 -10.83
C THR A 208 6.18 -18.06 -11.39
N LYS A 209 6.89 -18.40 -12.47
CA LYS A 209 6.78 -19.71 -13.11
C LYS A 209 7.94 -20.62 -12.69
N ASP A 210 7.69 -21.91 -12.65
CA ASP A 210 8.74 -22.92 -12.52
C ASP A 210 9.47 -23.19 -13.85
N GLY A 211 10.44 -24.10 -13.82
CA GLY A 211 11.21 -24.50 -15.00
C GLY A 211 10.38 -25.14 -16.13
N ASP A 212 9.19 -25.67 -15.82
CA ASP A 212 8.24 -26.23 -16.78
C ASP A 212 7.24 -25.17 -17.30
N GLY A 213 7.35 -23.92 -16.83
CA GLY A 213 6.45 -22.83 -17.18
C GLY A 213 5.09 -22.85 -16.45
N LYS A 214 4.90 -23.73 -15.46
CA LYS A 214 3.71 -23.75 -14.60
C LYS A 214 3.81 -22.64 -13.55
N ILE A 215 2.67 -22.19 -13.06
CA ILE A 215 2.63 -21.17 -12.00
C ILE A 215 3.08 -21.81 -10.69
N TRP A 216 4.15 -21.29 -10.11
CA TRP A 216 4.65 -21.65 -8.79
C TRP A 216 4.29 -20.58 -7.74
N GLY A 217 4.52 -19.31 -8.08
CA GLY A 217 4.07 -18.16 -7.31
C GLY A 217 2.84 -17.54 -7.98
N HIS A 218 1.72 -17.50 -7.27
CA HIS A 218 0.42 -17.07 -7.79
C HIS A 218 0.25 -15.54 -7.85
N GLY A 219 1.12 -14.79 -7.19
CA GLY A 219 1.11 -13.35 -7.12
C GLY A 219 2.24 -12.85 -6.22
N LYS A 220 2.29 -11.54 -6.01
CA LYS A 220 3.20 -10.91 -5.04
C LYS A 220 2.43 -10.35 -3.85
N PHE A 221 2.92 -10.61 -2.64
CA PHE A 221 2.49 -9.95 -1.41
C PHE A 221 3.59 -9.01 -0.94
N ARG A 222 3.23 -7.81 -0.49
CA ARG A 222 4.19 -6.79 -0.06
C ARG A 222 3.78 -6.16 1.24
N THR A 223 4.76 -5.80 2.07
CA THR A 223 4.58 -4.93 3.22
C THR A 223 5.48 -3.70 3.15
N SER A 224 5.14 -2.65 3.88
CA SER A 224 5.99 -1.47 4.07
C SER A 224 5.80 -0.90 5.47
N GLY A 225 6.83 -0.28 6.03
CA GLY A 225 6.85 0.24 7.40
C GLY A 225 7.12 -0.82 8.48
N ALA A 226 6.73 -2.08 8.23
CA ALA A 226 7.06 -3.22 9.08
C ALA A 226 7.21 -4.51 8.25
N ALA A 227 8.17 -5.36 8.62
CA ALA A 227 8.32 -6.69 8.03
C ALA A 227 7.37 -7.69 8.71
N ILE A 228 7.05 -8.79 8.03
CA ILE A 228 6.30 -9.91 8.62
C ILE A 228 7.07 -10.58 9.76
N LEU A 229 6.43 -11.50 10.50
CA LEU A 229 7.11 -12.29 11.52
C LEU A 229 8.30 -13.04 10.91
N VAL A 230 9.50 -12.83 11.45
CA VAL A 230 10.76 -13.37 10.91
C VAL A 230 10.92 -13.01 9.42
N GLY A 231 10.46 -11.82 9.01
CA GLY A 231 10.53 -11.32 7.64
C GLY A 231 11.94 -10.87 7.27
N LYS A 232 12.90 -11.80 7.30
CA LYS A 232 14.32 -11.57 7.01
C LYS A 232 14.86 -12.60 6.01
N SER A 233 15.93 -12.24 5.31
CA SER A 233 16.70 -13.13 4.42
C SER A 233 18.04 -13.47 5.09
N PRO A 234 18.19 -14.65 5.71
CA PRO A 234 19.43 -15.03 6.40
C PRO A 234 20.67 -15.02 5.50
N ASP A 235 20.55 -15.53 4.28
CA ASP A 235 21.66 -15.59 3.30
C ASP A 235 22.13 -14.21 2.82
N GLU A 236 21.32 -13.16 3.04
CA GLU A 236 21.65 -11.77 2.73
C GLU A 236 21.92 -10.96 4.00
N GLY A 237 22.53 -11.59 4.99
CA GLY A 237 22.94 -10.95 6.25
C GLY A 237 21.77 -10.61 7.18
N GLY A 238 20.62 -11.30 7.03
CA GLY A 238 19.43 -11.05 7.84
C GLY A 238 18.68 -9.76 7.46
N LYS A 239 18.87 -9.23 6.25
CA LYS A 239 18.13 -8.04 5.79
C LYS A 239 16.63 -8.28 5.85
N ALA A 240 15.86 -7.24 6.13
CA ALA A 240 14.41 -7.31 6.12
C ALA A 240 13.86 -7.56 4.69
N VAL A 241 12.82 -8.38 4.60
CA VAL A 241 12.12 -8.74 3.37
C VAL A 241 10.72 -8.13 3.39
N TYR A 242 10.35 -7.51 2.28
CA TYR A 242 9.11 -6.76 2.13
C TYR A 242 8.30 -7.15 0.89
N GLU A 243 8.81 -8.07 0.08
CA GLU A 243 8.13 -8.60 -1.10
C GLU A 243 8.29 -10.11 -1.13
N PHE A 244 7.19 -10.81 -1.38
CA PHE A 244 7.09 -12.26 -1.31
C PHE A 244 6.30 -12.77 -2.51
N ASP A 245 6.67 -13.95 -3.02
CA ASP A 245 5.79 -14.78 -3.83
C ASP A 245 4.67 -15.36 -2.95
N ILE A 246 3.43 -15.28 -3.43
CA ILE A 246 2.29 -15.94 -2.82
C ILE A 246 2.27 -17.39 -3.34
N ILE A 247 2.56 -18.34 -2.47
CA ILE A 247 2.52 -19.78 -2.80
C ILE A 247 1.11 -20.32 -2.58
N VAL A 248 0.50 -19.98 -1.44
CA VAL A 248 -0.88 -20.34 -1.12
C VAL A 248 -1.55 -19.11 -0.51
N LEU A 249 -2.77 -18.82 -0.96
CA LEU A 249 -3.65 -17.84 -0.35
C LEU A 249 -5.10 -18.33 -0.45
N ASN A 250 -5.73 -18.54 0.71
CA ASN A 250 -7.15 -18.79 0.83
C ASN A 250 -7.66 -18.26 2.18
N ASP A 251 -8.89 -18.61 2.59
CA ASP A 251 -9.50 -18.19 3.84
C ASP A 251 -8.94 -18.92 5.09
N LYS A 252 -7.90 -19.75 4.94
CA LYS A 252 -7.32 -20.54 6.03
C LYS A 252 -5.81 -20.48 6.04
N GLU A 253 -5.17 -20.41 4.88
CA GLU A 253 -3.73 -20.55 4.70
C GLU A 253 -3.15 -19.36 3.94
N LEU A 254 -2.00 -18.90 4.41
CA LEU A 254 -1.15 -17.93 3.75
C LEU A 254 0.27 -18.49 3.77
N VAL A 255 0.75 -18.94 2.61
CA VAL A 255 2.13 -19.41 2.43
C VAL A 255 2.84 -18.45 1.50
N LEU A 256 3.95 -17.90 1.99
CA LEU A 256 4.77 -16.92 1.29
C LEU A 256 6.16 -17.48 1.05
N ALA A 257 6.81 -17.04 -0.02
CA ALA A 257 8.19 -17.37 -0.31
C ALA A 257 9.00 -16.14 -0.71
N TYR A 258 10.29 -16.18 -0.45
CA TYR A 258 11.26 -15.20 -0.90
C TYR A 258 12.54 -15.89 -1.34
N ALA A 259 13.09 -15.49 -2.48
CA ALA A 259 14.43 -15.87 -2.90
C ALA A 259 15.24 -14.61 -3.21
N PRO A 260 16.54 -14.58 -2.90
CA PRO A 260 17.43 -13.50 -3.32
C PRO A 260 17.37 -13.26 -4.84
N PRO A 261 17.52 -12.02 -5.32
CA PRO A 261 17.57 -11.73 -6.76
C PRO A 261 18.65 -12.56 -7.47
N GLY A 262 18.30 -13.17 -8.59
CA GLY A 262 19.22 -14.03 -9.36
C GLY A 262 19.29 -15.49 -8.89
N THR A 263 18.47 -15.89 -7.91
CA THR A 263 18.38 -17.29 -7.49
C THR A 263 17.85 -18.16 -8.62
N GLU A 264 18.61 -19.21 -8.97
CA GLU A 264 18.22 -20.21 -9.97
C GLU A 264 17.22 -21.23 -9.39
N ALA A 265 16.66 -22.07 -10.27
CA ALA A 265 15.83 -23.19 -9.84
C ALA A 265 16.58 -24.05 -8.82
N TRP A 266 15.91 -24.46 -7.75
CA TRP A 266 16.52 -25.21 -6.64
C TRP A 266 17.64 -24.47 -5.90
N GLY A 267 17.85 -23.18 -6.12
CA GLY A 267 18.60 -22.33 -5.20
C GLY A 267 17.80 -22.06 -3.92
N THR A 268 18.41 -21.41 -2.92
CA THR A 268 17.76 -21.18 -1.62
C THR A 268 16.63 -20.16 -1.72
N ALA A 269 15.42 -20.58 -1.36
CA ALA A 269 14.30 -19.72 -1.01
C ALA A 269 13.92 -19.94 0.46
N TYR A 270 13.42 -18.89 1.10
CA TYR A 270 12.81 -18.95 2.42
C TYR A 270 11.29 -18.94 2.31
N PHE A 271 10.63 -19.62 3.23
CA PHE A 271 9.19 -19.79 3.23
C PHE A 271 8.61 -19.45 4.60
N TRP A 272 7.40 -18.90 4.58
CA TRP A 272 6.61 -18.60 5.76
C TRP A 272 5.24 -19.23 5.60
N ALA A 273 4.77 -19.98 6.58
CA ALA A 273 3.45 -20.59 6.58
C ALA A 273 2.63 -20.08 7.76
N PHE A 274 1.52 -19.42 7.44
CA PHE A 274 0.57 -18.90 8.39
C PHE A 274 -0.81 -19.49 8.17
N ARG A 275 -1.60 -19.51 9.23
CA ARG A 275 -3.02 -19.83 9.18
C ARG A 275 -3.89 -18.74 9.80
N ALA A 276 -5.10 -18.62 9.30
CA ALA A 276 -6.15 -17.78 9.87
C ALA A 276 -6.65 -18.37 11.21
N ILE A 277 -7.15 -17.51 12.11
CA ILE A 277 -7.71 -17.91 13.42
C ILE A 277 -9.09 -17.31 13.73
N ASP A 278 -9.68 -16.63 12.76
CA ASP A 278 -11.02 -16.04 12.78
C ASP A 278 -12.07 -16.95 12.14
#